data_AF-A0A943PF64-F1
#
_entry.id   AF-A0A943PF64-F1
#
_cell.length_a   1.000
_cell.length_b   1.000
_cell.length_c   1.000
_cell.angle_alpha   90.00
_cell.angle_beta   90.00
_cell.angle_gamma   90.00
#
_symmetry.space_group_name_H-M   'P 1'
#
loop_
_entity.id
_entity.type
_entity.pdbx_description
1 polymer ?
#
loop_
_entity_poly.entity_id
_entity_poly.type
_entity_poly.pdbx_seq_one_letter_code
_entity_poly.pdbx_strand_id
1 'polypeptide(L)'
;FASKNPVLASAADGLAMGIGYTAAMVVVSAIREIIGNGTILGFDIFGGNYSPALLIILPPGGFLVLGGVIALFQYVRSKTEKKEGEK
;
A
#
# COMPACT_ATOMS: atom_id res chain seq x y z
N PHE A 1 -9.58 -13.27 16.29
CA PHE A 1 -9.73 -14.63 15.73
C PHE A 1 -9.04 -15.70 16.61
N ALA A 2 -7.83 -15.42 17.13
CA ALA A 2 -7.00 -16.34 17.91
C ALA A 2 -7.63 -17.01 19.15
N SER A 3 -8.53 -16.33 19.88
CA SER A 3 -9.10 -16.85 21.14
C SER A 3 -10.37 -17.70 20.96
N LYS A 4 -10.95 -17.77 19.76
CA LYS A 4 -12.24 -18.43 19.49
C LYS A 4 -12.21 -19.49 18.38
N ASN A 5 -11.06 -19.71 17.75
CA ASN A 5 -10.91 -20.64 16.62
C ASN A 5 -9.76 -21.62 16.83
N PRO A 6 -9.79 -22.81 16.20
CA PRO A 6 -8.69 -23.77 16.27
C PRO A 6 -7.35 -23.15 15.84
N VAL A 7 -6.26 -23.61 16.46
CA VAL A 7 -4.91 -23.03 16.34
C VAL A 7 -4.47 -22.86 14.89
N LEU A 8 -4.79 -23.85 14.05
CA LEU A 8 -4.44 -23.87 12.62
C LEU A 8 -5.18 -22.80 11.80
N ALA A 9 -6.48 -22.59 12.07
CA ALA A 9 -7.26 -21.52 11.44
C ALA A 9 -6.76 -20.14 11.89
N SER A 10 -6.37 -20.01 13.15
CA SER A 10 -5.81 -18.77 13.70
C SER A 10 -4.41 -18.45 13.16
N ALA A 11 -3.60 -19.47 12.91
CA ALA A 11 -2.29 -19.30 12.26
C ALA A 11 -2.44 -18.83 10.80
N ALA A 12 -3.39 -19.41 10.06
CA ALA A 12 -3.69 -19.00 8.69
C ALA A 12 -4.20 -17.55 8.62
N ASP A 13 -5.10 -17.14 9.53
CA ASP A 13 -5.59 -15.75 9.62
C ASP A 13 -4.47 -14.75 9.95
N GLY A 14 -3.60 -15.10 10.91
CA GLY A 14 -2.43 -14.29 11.26
C GLY A 14 -1.45 -14.13 10.09
N LEU A 15 -1.19 -15.21 9.35
CA LEU A 15 -0.35 -15.17 8.13
C LEU A 15 -0.98 -14.30 7.05
N ALA A 16 -2.29 -14.45 6.81
CA ALA A 16 -3.00 -13.64 5.82
C ALA A 16 -2.96 -12.15 6.16
N MET A 17 -3.18 -11.78 7.43
CA MET A 17 -3.06 -10.39 7.88
C MET A 17 -1.63 -9.87 7.74
N GLY A 18 -0.62 -10.66 8.11
CA GLY A 18 0.78 -10.29 7.96
C GLY A 18 1.18 -10.04 6.51
N ILE A 19 0.82 -10.96 5.61
CA ILE A 19 1.08 -10.82 4.16
C ILE A 19 0.36 -9.60 3.60
N GLY A 20 -0.90 -9.37 3.99
CA GLY A 20 -1.66 -8.20 3.58
C GLY A 20 -1.01 -6.89 4.02
N TYR A 21 -0.53 -6.83 5.27
CA TYR A 21 0.18 -5.66 5.79
C TYR A 21 1.51 -5.41 5.07
N THR A 22 2.31 -6.46 4.84
CA THR A 22 3.57 -6.36 4.10
C THR A 22 3.32 -5.86 2.67
N ALA A 23 2.32 -6.42 1.97
CA ALA A 23 1.96 -5.97 0.63
C ALA A 23 1.55 -4.48 0.62
N ALA A 24 0.76 -4.04 1.60
CA ALA A 24 0.38 -2.63 1.72
C ALA A 24 1.61 -1.73 1.95
N MET A 25 2.53 -2.13 2.83
CA MET A 25 3.77 -1.39 3.08
C MET A 25 4.69 -1.33 1.87
N VAL A 26 4.76 -2.41 1.06
CA VAL A 26 5.51 -2.43 -0.19
C VAL A 26 4.95 -1.41 -1.18
N VAL A 27 3.63 -1.36 -1.35
CA VAL A 27 2.99 -0.38 -2.25
C VAL A 27 3.25 1.05 -1.80
N VAL A 28 3.07 1.35 -0.50
CA VAL A 28 3.33 2.69 0.05
C VAL A 28 4.80 3.07 -0.12
N SER A 29 5.72 2.15 0.14
CA SER A 29 7.16 2.38 0.02
C SER A 29 7.57 2.59 -1.44
N ALA A 30 7.03 1.82 -2.38
CA ALA A 30 7.31 1.96 -3.80
C ALA A 30 6.87 3.34 -4.33
N ILE A 31 5.68 3.80 -3.94
CA ILE A 31 5.21 5.15 -4.31
C ILE A 31 6.14 6.22 -3.75
N ARG A 32 6.58 6.06 -2.49
CA ARG A 32 7.53 6.99 -1.86
C ARG A 32 8.91 6.96 -2.50
N GLU A 33 9.36 5.82 -3.01
CA GLU A 33 10.65 5.72 -3.69
C GLU A 33 10.61 6.40 -5.06
N ILE A 34 9.56 6.12 -5.85
CA ILE A 34 9.37 6.67 -7.20
C ILE A 34 9.13 8.18 -7.15
N ILE A 35 8.29 8.67 -6.24
CA ILE A 35 7.93 10.09 -6.16
C ILE A 35 8.87 10.86 -5.23
N GLY A 36 9.42 10.23 -4.20
CA GLY A 36 10.34 10.87 -3.27
C GLY A 36 11.73 11.01 -3.87
N ASN A 37 12.33 9.89 -4.29
CA ASN A 37 13.71 9.83 -4.76
C ASN A 37 13.85 9.76 -6.27
N GLY A 38 12.78 9.43 -7.00
CA GLY A 38 12.89 9.21 -8.45
C GLY A 38 13.64 7.93 -8.80
N THR A 39 13.65 6.96 -7.88
CA THR A 39 14.34 5.67 -8.02
C THR A 39 13.38 4.51 -7.87
N ILE A 40 13.78 3.34 -8.37
CA ILE A 40 13.13 2.07 -8.07
C ILE A 40 14.19 1.03 -7.71
N LEU A 41 14.08 0.45 -6.51
CA LEU A 41 15.09 -0.45 -5.95
C LEU A 41 16.52 0.14 -6.00
N GLY A 42 16.64 1.47 -5.87
CA GLY A 42 17.92 2.20 -5.97
C GLY A 42 18.42 2.49 -7.39
N PHE A 43 17.67 2.15 -8.44
CA PHE A 43 17.99 2.54 -9.82
C PHE A 43 17.24 3.83 -10.20
N ASP A 44 17.97 4.84 -10.68
CA ASP A 44 17.39 6.09 -11.17
C ASP A 44 16.49 5.86 -12.40
N ILE A 45 15.24 6.31 -12.32
CA ILE A 45 14.26 6.17 -13.40
C ILE A 45 14.06 7.47 -14.19
N PHE A 46 14.28 8.62 -13.56
CA PHE A 46 14.03 9.95 -14.14
C PHE A 46 15.32 10.68 -14.60
N GLY A 47 16.49 10.07 -14.42
CA GLY A 47 17.80 10.65 -14.76
C GLY A 47 18.23 11.81 -13.84
N GLY A 48 19.41 12.38 -14.09
CA GLY A 48 20.07 13.33 -13.18
C GLY A 48 19.41 14.71 -12.98
N ASN A 49 18.22 14.95 -13.54
CA ASN A 49 17.46 16.21 -13.36
C ASN A 49 16.21 16.03 -12.47
N TYR A 50 16.03 14.88 -11.84
CA TYR A 50 14.96 14.70 -10.87
C TYR A 50 15.30 15.40 -9.56
N SER A 51 14.48 16.38 -9.17
CA SER A 51 14.58 17.00 -7.84
C SER A 51 13.73 16.18 -6.87
N PRO A 52 14.32 15.55 -5.84
CA PRO A 52 13.59 14.73 -4.89
C PRO A 52 12.41 15.50 -4.28
N ALA A 53 11.22 14.89 -4.28
CA ALA A 53 10.06 15.47 -3.60
C ALA A 53 10.19 15.25 -2.09
N LEU A 54 10.98 16.10 -1.42
CA LEU A 54 11.22 16.08 0.02
C LEU A 54 9.93 15.95 0.85
N LEU A 55 8.84 16.55 0.37
CA LEU A 55 7.53 16.47 1.00
C LEU A 55 7.02 15.03 1.16
N ILE A 56 7.25 14.16 0.17
CA ILE A 56 6.81 12.74 0.18
C ILE A 56 7.75 11.86 1.00
N ILE A 57 9.02 12.25 1.11
CA ILE A 57 10.02 11.56 1.92
C ILE A 57 9.74 11.78 3.42
N LEU A 58 9.34 12.99 3.80
CA LEU A 58 9.08 13.37 5.18
C LEU A 58 7.86 12.61 5.77
N PRO A 59 7.78 12.39 7.10
CA PRO A 59 6.61 11.77 7.73
C PRO A 59 5.23 12.29 7.29
N PRO A 60 4.98 13.62 7.12
CA PRO A 60 3.69 14.10 6.62
C PRO A 60 3.35 13.58 5.21
N GLY A 61 4.33 13.42 4.33
CA GLY A 61 4.14 12.84 3.00
C GLY A 61 3.73 11.37 3.04
N GLY A 62 4.26 10.61 4.01
CA GLY A 62 3.85 9.22 4.25
C GLY A 62 2.37 9.08 4.53
N PHE A 63 1.79 9.98 5.35
CA PHE A 63 0.35 9.98 5.62
C PHE A 63 -0.49 10.38 4.40
N LEU A 64 0.00 11.30 3.57
CA LEU A 64 -0.68 11.66 2.32
C LEU A 64 -0.72 10.47 1.34
N VAL A 65 0.39 9.75 1.17
CA VAL A 65 0.45 8.54 0.34
C VAL A 65 -0.49 7.47 0.89
N LEU A 66 -0.47 7.23 2.20
CA LEU A 66 -1.38 6.29 2.85
C LEU A 66 -2.85 6.65 2.61
N GLY A 67 -3.23 7.92 2.81
CA GLY A 67 -4.58 8.41 2.55
C GLY A 67 -4.99 8.23 1.09
N GLY A 68 -4.09 8.50 0.15
CA GLY A 68 -4.31 8.29 -1.28
C GLY A 68 -4.52 6.82 -1.64
N VAL A 69 -3.69 5.91 -1.08
CA VAL A 69 -3.84 4.46 -1.28
C VAL A 69 -5.17 3.96 -0.72
N ILE A 70 -5.57 4.42 0.46
CA ILE A 70 -6.88 4.08 1.06
C ILE A 70 -8.02 4.58 0.17
N ALA A 71 -7.96 5.84 -0.31
CA ALA A 71 -8.97 6.41 -1.18
C ALA A 71 -9.11 5.61 -2.50
N LEU A 72 -7.97 5.22 -3.10
CA LEU A 72 -7.95 4.39 -4.30
C LEU A 72 -8.56 3.01 -4.02
N PHE A 73 -8.20 2.37 -2.91
CA PHE A 73 -8.73 1.06 -2.56
C PHE A 73 -10.25 1.10 -2.33
N GLN A 74 -10.74 2.13 -1.63
CA GLN A 74 -12.18 2.36 -1.43
C GLN A 74 -12.90 2.60 -2.75
N TYR A 75 -12.29 3.38 -3.66
CA TYR A 75 -12.84 3.62 -4.99
C TYR A 75 -12.96 2.32 -5.80
N VAL A 76 -11.89 1.51 -5.87
CA VAL A 76 -11.87 0.23 -6.59
C VAL A 76 -12.88 -0.75 -5.98
N ARG A 77 -12.93 -0.83 -4.65
CA ARG A 77 -13.90 -1.67 -3.93
C ARG A 77 -15.34 -1.28 -4.26
N SER A 78 -15.67 0.02 -4.21
CA SER A 78 -17.02 0.50 -4.52
C SER A 78 -17.48 0.17 -5.94
N LYS A 79 -16.53 0.09 -6.89
CA LYS A 79 -16.80 -0.27 -8.28
C LYS A 79 -17.02 -1.77 -8.47
N THR A 80 -16.39 -2.57 -7.62
CA THR A 80 -16.53 -4.04 -7.60
C THR A 80 -17.86 -4.43 -6.97
N GLU A 81 -18.22 -3.84 -5.83
CA GLU A 81 -19.51 -4.05 -5.15
C GLU A 81 -20.70 -3.66 -6.06
N LYS A 82 -20.58 -2.56 -6.83
CA LYS A 82 -21.61 -2.17 -7.82
C LYS A 82 -21.79 -3.15 -8.98
N LYS A 83 -20.75 -3.87 -9.38
CA LYS A 83 -20.82 -4.90 -10.44
C LYS A 83 -21.44 -6.21 -9.96
N GLU A 84 -21.43 -6.46 -8.66
CA GLU A 84 -21.97 -7.68 -8.05
C GLU A 84 -23.47 -7.57 -7.77
N GLY A 85 -23.98 -6.36 -7.52
CA GLY A 85 -25.43 -6.10 -7.38
C GLY A 85 -26.22 -5.99 -8.70
N GLU A 86 -25.55 -6.09 -9.85
CA GLU A 86 -26.16 -6.02 -11.20
C GLU A 86 -26.20 -7.40 -11.90
N LYS A 87 -25.79 -8.47 -11.20
CA LYS A 87 -25.94 -9.87 -11.62
C LYS A 87 -27.03 -10.56 -10.81
#